data_AF-A0A7K1VRD5-F1
#
_entry.id   AF-A0A7K1VRD5-F1
#
_cell.length_a   1.000
_cell.length_b   1.000
_cell.length_c   1.000
_cell.angle_alpha   90.00
_cell.angle_beta   90.00
_cell.angle_gamma   90.00
#
_symmetry.space_group_name_H-M   'P 1'
#
loop_
_entity.id
_entity.type
_entity.pdbx_description
1 polymer ?
#
loop_
_entity_poly.entity_id
_entity_poly.type
_entity_poly.pdbx_seq_one_letter_code
_entity_poly.pdbx_strand_id
1 'polypeptide(L)'
;MRQYTPLEQRIDDVARRLLARGPASGLRAGVIEFLVFGAKQAWACVFGAALLVVIVAARLWYPDDAALARNDALTLAAVALQIVMIATRLETGRELWVIVIFHLVGTGMELFETDVGSWSYAADGVLRIGAVPLFSGFLYASVGSYMVRIHRLFDLRFDRWPSGWLTATAAVLIYVNFFNHHFLPDARWLILVFVALLWFRTTMVYRVHRGTHRMPLLVAFALVAFAVPIRSPQSGAPQSASRDGRVP
;
A
#
# COMPACT_ATOMS: atom_id res chain seq x y z
N MET A 1 -0.17 1.51 22.67
CA MET A 1 0.60 0.44 23.35
C MET A 1 1.78 0.07 22.47
N ARG A 2 3.02 0.20 22.96
CA ARG A 2 4.25 -0.15 22.23
C ARG A 2 4.34 -1.67 22.10
N GLN A 3 4.11 -2.21 20.91
CA GLN A 3 4.46 -3.60 20.60
C GLN A 3 5.43 -3.60 19.44
N TYR A 4 6.66 -3.12 19.69
CA TYR A 4 7.78 -3.40 18.81
C TYR A 4 8.07 -4.90 18.82
N THR A 5 8.29 -5.48 17.65
CA THR A 5 8.84 -6.83 17.57
C THR A 5 10.25 -6.85 18.17
N PRO A 6 10.74 -8.00 18.69
CA PRO A 6 12.09 -8.07 19.27
C PRO A 6 13.20 -7.61 18.30
N LEU A 7 13.04 -7.87 17.00
CA LEU A 7 13.98 -7.43 15.97
C LEU A 7 13.93 -5.92 15.77
N GLU A 8 12.74 -5.32 15.73
CA GLU A 8 12.59 -3.87 15.61
C GLU A 8 13.14 -3.12 16.82
N GLN A 9 12.97 -3.67 18.04
CA GLN A 9 13.60 -3.10 19.23
C GLN A 9 15.12 -3.11 19.09
N ARG A 10 15.71 -4.22 18.61
CA ARG A 10 17.15 -4.30 18.37
C ARG A 10 17.62 -3.31 17.30
N ILE A 11 16.91 -3.21 16.17
CA ILE A 11 17.23 -2.26 15.11
C ILE A 11 17.17 -0.82 15.64
N ASP A 12 16.10 -0.49 16.37
CA ASP A 12 15.91 0.84 16.92
C ASP A 12 16.94 1.16 18.02
N ASP A 13 17.32 0.20 18.85
CA ASP A 13 18.38 0.34 19.85
C ASP A 13 19.77 0.48 19.26
N VAL A 14 20.08 -0.30 18.21
CA VAL A 14 21.35 -0.21 17.48
C VAL A 14 21.43 1.13 16.76
N ALA A 15 20.36 1.55 16.10
CA ALA A 15 20.26 2.88 15.50
C ALA A 15 20.46 3.95 16.57
N ARG A 16 19.74 3.92 17.69
CA ARG A 16 19.94 4.88 18.80
C ARG A 16 21.39 4.90 19.29
N ARG A 17 22.04 3.75 19.45
CA ARG A 17 23.44 3.67 19.93
C ARG A 17 24.44 4.23 18.94
N LEU A 18 24.32 3.89 17.65
CA LEU A 18 25.20 4.41 16.60
C LEU A 18 25.01 5.93 16.44
N LEU A 19 23.78 6.38 16.55
CA LEU A 19 23.43 7.78 16.33
C LEU A 19 23.64 8.65 17.57
N ALA A 20 23.61 8.11 18.79
CA ALA A 20 24.00 8.81 20.02
C ALA A 20 25.47 9.26 19.97
N ARG A 21 26.31 8.58 19.19
CA ARG A 21 27.73 8.93 18.96
C ARG A 21 27.93 9.96 17.84
N GLY A 22 26.86 10.35 17.13
CA GLY A 22 26.92 11.28 16.00
C GLY A 22 26.80 12.77 16.38
N PRO A 23 27.15 13.70 15.48
CA PRO A 23 27.07 15.14 15.70
C PRO A 23 25.66 15.59 16.07
N ALA A 24 25.53 16.51 17.03
CA ALA A 24 24.24 17.00 17.51
C ALA A 24 23.58 18.05 16.59
N SER A 25 24.34 18.67 15.69
CA SER A 25 23.87 19.71 14.75
C SER A 25 24.71 19.73 13.47
N GLY A 26 24.19 20.40 12.43
CA GLY A 26 24.87 20.62 11.15
C GLY A 26 24.54 19.59 10.04
N LEU A 27 25.13 19.77 8.87
CA LEU A 27 24.84 18.98 7.66
C LEU A 27 25.01 17.48 7.88
N ARG A 28 26.06 17.06 8.60
CA ARG A 28 26.29 15.65 8.94
C ARG A 28 25.16 15.06 9.79
N ALA A 29 24.62 15.82 10.75
CA ALA A 29 23.47 15.39 11.54
C ALA A 29 22.22 15.24 10.66
N GLY A 30 22.00 16.17 9.73
CA GLY A 30 20.90 16.10 8.77
C GLY A 30 20.98 14.90 7.82
N VAL A 31 22.16 14.60 7.26
CA VAL A 31 22.38 13.41 6.42
C VAL A 31 22.12 12.13 7.21
N ILE A 32 22.61 12.07 8.44
CA ILE A 32 22.40 10.93 9.32
C ILE A 32 20.90 10.75 9.62
N GLU A 33 20.18 11.82 9.95
CA GLU A 33 18.73 11.77 10.19
C GLU A 33 17.96 11.31 8.95
N PHE A 34 18.32 11.81 7.77
CA PHE A 34 17.74 11.39 6.49
C PHE A 34 17.98 9.91 6.19
N LEU A 35 19.21 9.41 6.37
CA LEU A 35 19.53 8.00 6.15
C LEU A 35 18.77 7.09 7.12
N VAL A 36 18.64 7.48 8.37
CA VAL A 36 17.87 6.73 9.38
C VAL A 36 16.39 6.73 9.07
N PHE A 37 15.85 7.89 8.66
CA PHE A 37 14.48 8.00 8.17
C PHE A 37 14.25 7.06 6.99
N GLY A 38 15.12 7.11 5.98
CA GLY A 38 15.07 6.26 4.81
C GLY A 38 15.17 4.77 5.14
N ALA A 39 16.08 4.38 6.05
CA ALA A 39 16.21 3.00 6.50
C ALA A 39 14.93 2.50 7.23
N LYS A 40 14.32 3.34 8.09
CA LYS A 40 13.04 3.01 8.73
C LYS A 40 11.89 2.90 7.74
N GLN A 41 11.88 3.75 6.71
CA GLN A 41 10.90 3.68 5.62
C GLN A 41 11.06 2.39 4.80
N ALA A 42 12.29 2.06 4.41
CA ALA A 42 12.60 0.82 3.71
C ALA A 42 12.18 -0.41 4.54
N TRP A 43 12.41 -0.35 5.86
CA TRP A 43 11.97 -1.40 6.78
C TRP A 43 10.44 -1.52 6.88
N ALA A 44 9.74 -0.38 6.87
CA ALA A 44 8.28 -0.36 6.88
C ALA A 44 7.68 -0.98 5.62
N CYS A 45 8.34 -0.84 4.45
CA CYS A 45 7.83 -1.35 3.19
C CYS A 45 8.39 -2.73 2.78
N VAL A 46 9.10 -3.46 3.65
CA VAL A 46 9.76 -4.75 3.31
C VAL A 46 8.83 -5.73 2.59
N PHE A 47 7.58 -5.88 3.04
CA PHE A 47 6.63 -6.78 2.37
C PHE A 47 6.34 -6.32 0.93
N GLY A 48 5.96 -5.05 0.75
CA GLY A 48 5.66 -4.49 -0.56
C GLY A 48 6.89 -4.44 -1.48
N ALA A 49 8.07 -4.13 -0.95
CA ALA A 49 9.32 -4.14 -1.70
C ALA A 49 9.70 -5.56 -2.15
N ALA A 50 9.58 -6.56 -1.26
CA ALA A 50 9.84 -7.96 -1.61
C ALA A 50 8.84 -8.46 -2.65
N LEU A 51 7.55 -8.14 -2.49
CA LEU A 51 6.52 -8.49 -3.47
C LEU A 51 6.77 -7.81 -4.83
N LEU A 52 7.18 -6.54 -4.84
CA LEU A 52 7.58 -5.83 -6.06
C LEU A 52 8.77 -6.49 -6.75
N VAL A 53 9.79 -6.88 -6.00
CA VAL A 53 10.95 -7.63 -6.55
C VAL A 53 10.49 -8.94 -7.17
N VAL A 54 9.60 -9.68 -6.51
CA VAL A 54 9.02 -10.92 -7.05
C VAL A 54 8.24 -10.66 -8.34
N ILE A 55 7.44 -9.58 -8.40
CA ILE A 55 6.67 -9.22 -9.61
C ILE A 55 7.59 -8.86 -10.77
N VAL A 56 8.61 -8.03 -10.51
CA VAL A 56 9.62 -7.68 -11.52
C VAL A 56 10.37 -8.92 -11.97
N ALA A 57 10.75 -9.79 -11.03
CA ALA A 57 11.44 -11.04 -11.36
C ALA A 57 10.57 -11.96 -12.20
N ALA A 58 9.29 -12.10 -11.85
CA ALA A 58 8.35 -12.88 -12.62
C ALA A 58 8.12 -12.27 -14.02
N ARG A 59 8.20 -10.95 -14.16
CA ARG A 59 8.08 -10.28 -15.45
C ARG A 59 9.30 -10.49 -16.35
N LEU A 60 10.50 -10.55 -15.79
CA LEU A 60 11.77 -10.60 -16.54
C LEU A 60 12.27 -12.02 -16.81
N TRP A 61 12.00 -12.96 -15.89
CA TRP A 61 12.64 -14.28 -15.91
C TRP A 61 11.67 -15.47 -15.84
N TYR A 62 10.37 -15.26 -15.63
CA TYR A 62 9.43 -16.38 -15.55
C TYR A 62 9.14 -16.95 -16.94
N PRO A 63 9.28 -18.26 -17.18
CA PRO A 63 9.02 -18.86 -18.48
C PRO A 63 7.55 -18.77 -18.88
N ASP A 64 7.28 -18.49 -20.15
CA ASP A 64 5.91 -18.44 -20.68
C ASP A 64 5.28 -19.84 -20.82
N ASP A 65 6.10 -20.89 -20.92
CA ASP A 65 5.71 -22.30 -21.03
C ASP A 65 5.69 -23.04 -19.69
N ALA A 66 5.83 -22.32 -18.57
CA ALA A 66 5.81 -22.91 -17.24
C ALA A 66 4.46 -23.58 -16.93
N ALA A 67 4.51 -24.79 -16.37
CA ALA A 67 3.32 -25.53 -15.96
C ALA A 67 2.47 -24.81 -14.90
N LEU A 68 3.10 -23.95 -14.10
CA LEU A 68 2.44 -23.10 -13.12
C LEU A 68 2.19 -21.73 -13.73
N ALA A 69 0.92 -21.30 -13.79
CA ALA A 69 0.56 -19.98 -14.27
C ALA A 69 1.28 -18.88 -13.46
N ARG A 70 1.75 -17.83 -14.15
CA ARG A 70 2.49 -16.73 -13.51
C ARG A 70 1.71 -16.09 -12.36
N ASN A 71 0.40 -15.90 -12.52
CA ASN A 71 -0.47 -15.34 -11.46
C ASN A 71 -0.52 -16.22 -10.21
N ASP A 72 -0.55 -17.54 -10.39
CA ASP A 72 -0.55 -18.50 -9.29
C ASP A 72 0.81 -18.49 -8.59
N ALA A 73 1.92 -18.45 -9.35
CA ALA A 73 3.26 -18.31 -8.80
C ALA A 73 3.42 -17.03 -7.97
N LEU A 74 2.90 -15.89 -8.44
CA LEU A 74 2.89 -14.63 -7.70
C LEU A 74 2.06 -14.73 -6.42
N THR A 75 0.89 -15.37 -6.48
CA THR A 75 0.03 -15.58 -5.30
C THR A 75 0.75 -16.44 -4.27
N LEU A 76 1.34 -17.56 -4.68
CA LEU A 76 2.10 -18.46 -3.82
C LEU A 76 3.31 -17.76 -3.20
N ALA A 77 4.03 -16.94 -3.97
CA ALA A 77 5.14 -16.16 -3.47
C ALA A 77 4.69 -15.11 -2.44
N ALA A 78 3.57 -14.43 -2.67
CA ALA A 78 3.01 -13.47 -1.73
C ALA A 78 2.60 -14.14 -0.40
N VAL A 79 1.96 -15.32 -0.48
CA VAL A 79 1.64 -16.15 0.69
C VAL A 79 2.91 -16.59 1.41
N ALA A 80 3.93 -17.05 0.68
CA ALA A 80 5.21 -17.44 1.26
C ALA A 80 5.90 -16.28 1.98
N LEU A 81 5.94 -15.08 1.37
CA LEU A 81 6.45 -13.87 2.01
C LEU A 81 5.69 -13.56 3.31
N GLN A 82 4.36 -13.64 3.27
CA GLN A 82 3.51 -13.42 4.43
C GLN A 82 3.81 -14.42 5.55
N ILE A 83 3.96 -15.71 5.22
CA ILE A 83 4.33 -16.76 6.18
C ILE A 83 5.71 -16.48 6.77
N VAL A 84 6.71 -16.16 5.94
CA VAL A 84 8.07 -15.85 6.39
C VAL A 84 8.06 -14.66 7.35
N MET A 85 7.27 -13.62 7.07
CA MET A 85 7.16 -12.45 7.96
C MET A 85 6.58 -12.79 9.33
N ILE A 86 5.56 -13.63 9.38
CA ILE A 86 4.97 -14.10 10.65
C ILE A 86 5.96 -15.02 11.38
N ALA A 87 6.55 -15.99 10.67
CA ALA A 87 7.48 -16.97 11.24
C ALA A 87 8.74 -16.31 11.83
N THR A 88 9.28 -15.30 11.14
CA THR A 88 10.40 -14.47 11.61
C THR A 88 10.00 -13.43 12.66
N ARG A 89 8.71 -13.40 13.05
CA ARG A 89 8.11 -12.46 14.00
C ARG A 89 8.33 -10.99 13.61
N LEU A 90 8.40 -10.70 12.32
CA LEU A 90 8.35 -9.34 11.77
C LEU A 90 6.94 -8.76 11.84
N GLU A 91 5.93 -9.63 11.84
CA GLU A 91 4.53 -9.26 11.99
C GLU A 91 3.88 -10.02 13.12
N THR A 92 2.95 -9.36 13.81
CA THR A 92 2.12 -10.00 14.83
C THR A 92 0.79 -10.47 14.23
N GLY A 93 0.14 -11.44 14.86
CA GLY A 93 -1.17 -11.93 14.40
C GLY A 93 -2.26 -10.85 14.34
N ARG A 94 -2.17 -9.79 15.15
CA ARG A 94 -3.06 -8.63 15.04
C ARG A 94 -2.84 -7.83 13.75
N GLU A 95 -1.61 -7.80 13.27
CA GLU A 95 -1.23 -7.10 12.04
C GLU A 95 -1.65 -7.90 10.82
N LEU A 96 -1.56 -9.24 10.92
CA LEU A 96 -2.10 -10.16 9.93
C LEU A 96 -3.60 -9.91 9.68
N TRP A 97 -4.39 -9.61 10.70
CA TRP A 97 -5.80 -9.27 10.50
C TRP A 97 -6.01 -8.01 9.67
N VAL A 98 -5.18 -6.98 9.87
CA VAL A 98 -5.23 -5.77 9.04
C VAL A 98 -4.87 -6.13 7.60
N ILE A 99 -3.83 -6.93 7.40
CA ILE A 99 -3.40 -7.43 6.08
C ILE A 99 -4.52 -8.20 5.39
N VAL A 100 -5.18 -9.12 6.09
CA VAL A 100 -6.30 -9.91 5.55
C VAL A 100 -7.46 -8.99 5.15
N ILE A 101 -7.81 -8.00 5.97
CA ILE A 101 -8.87 -7.03 5.63
C ILE A 101 -8.50 -6.25 4.36
N PHE A 102 -7.27 -5.74 4.27
CA PHE A 102 -6.80 -5.03 3.08
C PHE A 102 -6.79 -5.92 1.83
N HIS A 103 -6.42 -7.20 1.98
CA HIS A 103 -6.49 -8.18 0.90
C HIS A 103 -7.92 -8.37 0.41
N LEU A 104 -8.86 -8.65 1.32
CA LEU A 104 -10.26 -8.89 0.97
C LEU A 104 -10.93 -7.67 0.34
N VAL A 105 -10.74 -6.49 0.94
CA VAL A 105 -11.31 -5.25 0.44
C VAL A 105 -10.72 -4.88 -0.92
N GLY A 106 -9.39 -5.01 -1.07
CA GLY A 106 -8.70 -4.77 -2.35
C GLY A 106 -9.19 -5.70 -3.46
N THR A 107 -9.27 -7.01 -3.19
CA THR A 107 -9.82 -7.97 -4.14
C THR A 107 -11.28 -7.68 -4.48
N GLY A 108 -12.10 -7.29 -3.50
CA GLY A 108 -13.49 -6.88 -3.74
C GLY A 108 -13.62 -5.65 -4.64
N MET A 109 -12.76 -4.65 -4.45
CA MET A 109 -12.70 -3.48 -5.32
C MET A 109 -12.28 -3.85 -6.75
N GLU A 110 -11.27 -4.71 -6.92
CA GLU A 110 -10.85 -5.15 -8.24
C GLU A 110 -11.89 -6.03 -8.95
N LEU A 111 -12.62 -6.86 -8.20
CA LEU A 111 -13.72 -7.65 -8.74
C LEU A 111 -14.78 -6.74 -9.34
N PHE A 112 -15.15 -5.67 -8.63
CA PHE A 112 -16.07 -4.68 -9.15
C PHE A 112 -15.52 -3.95 -10.38
N GLU A 113 -14.28 -3.46 -10.32
CA GLU A 113 -13.66 -2.71 -11.43
C GLU A 113 -13.52 -3.55 -12.70
N THR A 114 -13.18 -4.84 -12.56
CA THR A 114 -13.08 -5.76 -13.69
C THR A 114 -14.45 -6.14 -14.26
N ASP A 115 -15.49 -6.23 -13.42
CA ASP A 115 -16.86 -6.50 -13.85
C ASP A 115 -17.48 -5.33 -14.63
N VAL A 116 -17.22 -4.08 -14.21
CA VAL A 116 -17.65 -2.88 -14.95
C VAL A 116 -16.77 -2.57 -16.18
N GLY A 117 -15.78 -3.41 -16.48
CA GLY A 117 -14.92 -3.28 -17.66
C GLY A 117 -13.93 -2.13 -17.60
N SER A 118 -13.63 -1.60 -16.41
CA SER A 118 -12.64 -0.53 -16.20
C SER A 118 -11.25 -0.97 -16.67
N TRP A 119 -10.92 -2.25 -16.47
CA TRP A 119 -9.74 -2.92 -16.99
C TRP A 119 -9.86 -4.45 -16.82
N SER A 120 -8.90 -5.21 -17.34
CA SER A 120 -8.92 -6.67 -17.29
C SER A 120 -7.56 -7.30 -16.97
N TYR A 121 -7.60 -8.47 -16.33
CA TYR A 121 -6.45 -9.34 -16.14
C TYR A 121 -6.35 -10.38 -17.25
N ALA A 122 -5.13 -10.83 -17.54
CA ALA A 122 -4.93 -12.07 -18.29
C ALA A 122 -5.52 -13.23 -17.48
N ALA A 123 -6.35 -14.05 -18.13
CA ALA A 123 -7.09 -15.15 -17.51
C ALA A 123 -6.22 -16.39 -17.26
N ASP A 124 -5.08 -16.18 -16.61
CA ASP A 124 -4.10 -17.24 -16.31
C ASP A 124 -4.21 -17.68 -14.85
N GLY A 125 -4.21 -18.99 -14.64
CA GLY A 125 -4.16 -19.61 -13.32
C GLY A 125 -5.51 -19.91 -12.66
N VAL A 126 -5.43 -20.64 -11.55
CA VAL A 126 -6.59 -21.09 -10.76
C VAL A 126 -6.74 -20.35 -9.44
N LEU A 127 -5.69 -19.68 -8.95
CA LEU A 127 -5.71 -18.89 -7.72
C LEU A 127 -6.29 -17.50 -7.98
N ARG A 128 -7.57 -17.47 -8.36
CA ARG A 128 -8.33 -16.26 -8.69
C ARG A 128 -9.77 -16.36 -8.21
N ILE A 129 -10.39 -15.21 -8.00
CA ILE A 129 -11.84 -15.09 -7.81
C ILE A 129 -12.37 -14.36 -9.04
N GLY A 130 -13.28 -14.98 -9.79
CA GLY A 130 -13.72 -14.43 -11.08
C GLY A 130 -12.53 -14.16 -12.02
N ALA A 131 -12.40 -12.93 -12.52
CA ALA A 131 -11.27 -12.50 -13.34
C ALA A 131 -10.04 -12.05 -12.53
N VAL A 132 -10.14 -11.94 -11.20
CA VAL A 132 -9.14 -11.27 -10.36
C VAL A 132 -8.19 -12.29 -9.71
N PRO A 133 -6.88 -12.26 -10.05
CA PRO A 133 -5.90 -13.13 -9.43
C PRO A 133 -5.63 -12.71 -7.99
N LEU A 134 -5.49 -13.67 -7.07
CA LEU A 134 -5.38 -13.38 -5.63
C LEU A 134 -4.11 -12.58 -5.26
N PHE A 135 -3.03 -12.63 -6.06
CA PHE A 135 -1.84 -11.81 -5.81
C PHE A 135 -2.15 -10.30 -5.80
N SER A 136 -3.18 -9.85 -6.50
CA SER A 136 -3.53 -8.44 -6.55
C SER A 136 -4.05 -7.93 -5.21
N GLY A 137 -4.85 -8.74 -4.50
CA GLY A 137 -5.23 -8.46 -3.12
C GLY A 137 -4.00 -8.29 -2.22
N PHE A 138 -2.91 -9.03 -2.48
CA PHE A 138 -1.66 -8.83 -1.74
C PHE A 138 -0.96 -7.49 -2.04
N LEU A 139 -1.21 -6.85 -3.18
CA LEU A 139 -0.75 -5.48 -3.44
C LEU A 139 -1.43 -4.50 -2.47
N TYR A 140 -2.72 -4.64 -2.23
CA TYR A 140 -3.44 -3.84 -1.23
C TYR A 140 -3.00 -4.19 0.19
N ALA A 141 -2.83 -5.49 0.50
CA ALA A 141 -2.27 -5.94 1.77
C ALA A 141 -0.90 -5.30 2.08
N SER A 142 -0.08 -5.06 1.04
CA SER A 142 1.22 -4.41 1.21
C SER A 142 1.12 -2.99 1.76
N VAL A 143 0.09 -2.26 1.35
CA VAL A 143 -0.24 -0.94 1.91
C VAL A 143 -0.65 -1.07 3.37
N GLY A 144 -1.50 -2.05 3.70
CA GLY A 144 -1.91 -2.33 5.09
C GLY A 144 -0.73 -2.66 5.99
N SER A 145 0.15 -3.58 5.57
CA SER A 145 1.38 -3.94 6.29
C SER A 145 2.28 -2.72 6.51
N TYR A 146 2.48 -1.90 5.46
CA TYR A 146 3.23 -0.65 5.57
C TYR A 146 2.62 0.31 6.58
N MET A 147 1.30 0.54 6.53
CA MET A 147 0.59 1.47 7.42
C MET A 147 0.70 1.06 8.89
N VAL A 148 0.62 -0.24 9.18
CA VAL A 148 0.81 -0.76 10.54
C VAL A 148 2.26 -0.55 11.01
N ARG A 149 3.23 -0.90 10.18
CA ARG A 149 4.67 -0.78 10.52
C ARG A 149 5.11 0.66 10.68
N ILE A 150 4.70 1.55 9.78
CA ILE A 150 5.08 2.97 9.83
C ILE A 150 4.54 3.62 11.10
N HIS A 151 3.30 3.29 11.49
CA HIS A 151 2.69 3.77 12.72
C HIS A 151 3.50 3.38 13.96
N ARG A 152 4.07 2.17 13.96
CA ARG A 152 4.92 1.66 15.04
C ARG A 152 6.33 2.24 15.01
N LEU A 153 6.99 2.23 13.85
CA LEU A 153 8.40 2.64 13.68
C LEU A 153 8.62 4.13 13.94
N PHE A 154 7.62 4.96 13.62
CA PHE A 154 7.68 6.40 13.78
C PHE A 154 6.84 6.92 14.97
N ASP A 155 6.23 6.04 15.78
CA ASP A 155 5.31 6.42 16.87
C ASP A 155 4.30 7.48 16.40
N LEU A 156 3.62 7.19 15.28
CA LEU A 156 2.66 8.13 14.69
C LEU A 156 1.54 8.39 15.69
N ARG A 157 1.22 9.67 15.89
CA ARG A 157 0.10 10.11 16.71
C ARG A 157 -0.67 11.16 15.94
N PHE A 158 -1.98 11.14 16.10
CA PHE A 158 -2.86 12.10 15.43
C PHE A 158 -3.56 12.94 16.49
N ASP A 159 -3.25 14.23 16.49
CA ASP A 159 -3.95 15.20 17.32
C ASP A 159 -5.21 15.71 16.60
N ARG A 160 -6.29 15.91 17.36
CA ARG A 160 -7.59 16.36 16.81
C ARG A 160 -8.10 15.41 15.72
N TRP A 161 -8.02 14.11 15.99
CA TRP A 161 -8.67 13.11 15.15
C TRP A 161 -10.20 13.28 15.20
N PRO A 162 -10.92 13.19 14.07
CA PRO A 162 -12.38 13.27 14.04
C PRO A 162 -13.03 12.19 14.89
N SER A 163 -14.31 12.37 15.25
CA SER A 163 -15.03 11.32 15.96
C SER A 163 -15.10 10.02 15.13
N GLY A 164 -15.12 8.88 15.82
CA GLY A 164 -15.14 7.56 15.15
C GLY A 164 -16.33 7.40 14.21
N TRP A 165 -17.51 7.93 14.57
CA TRP A 165 -18.69 7.92 13.71
C TRP A 165 -18.49 8.75 12.43
N LEU A 166 -17.95 9.96 12.52
CA LEU A 166 -17.68 10.78 11.33
C LEU A 166 -16.66 10.11 10.40
N THR A 167 -15.65 9.45 10.99
CA THR A 167 -14.68 8.66 10.23
C THR A 167 -15.35 7.48 9.52
N ALA A 168 -16.24 6.76 10.20
CA ALA A 168 -17.01 5.66 9.62
C ALA A 168 -17.94 6.14 8.51
N THR A 169 -18.65 7.26 8.71
CA THR A 169 -19.51 7.87 7.69
C THR A 169 -18.71 8.27 6.46
N ALA A 170 -17.54 8.90 6.64
CA ALA A 170 -16.67 9.24 5.52
C ALA A 170 -16.25 7.99 4.74
N ALA A 171 -15.84 6.92 5.44
CA ALA A 171 -15.48 5.65 4.80
C ALA A 171 -16.67 5.07 4.01
N VAL A 172 -17.85 4.99 4.61
CA VAL A 172 -19.07 4.49 3.94
C VAL A 172 -19.39 5.31 2.70
N LEU A 173 -19.36 6.64 2.78
CA LEU A 173 -19.61 7.51 1.62
C LEU A 173 -18.60 7.28 0.50
N ILE A 174 -17.31 7.12 0.83
CA ILE A 174 -16.27 6.81 -0.15
C ILE A 174 -16.57 5.49 -0.86
N TYR A 175 -16.86 4.41 -0.12
CA TYR A 175 -17.13 3.10 -0.72
C TYR A 175 -18.45 3.06 -1.50
N VAL A 176 -19.51 3.68 -0.97
CA VAL A 176 -20.80 3.77 -1.68
C VAL A 176 -20.64 4.53 -2.99
N ASN A 177 -19.93 5.66 -2.99
CA ASN A 177 -19.64 6.38 -4.24
C ASN A 177 -18.76 5.52 -5.16
N PHE A 178 -17.72 4.87 -4.63
CA PHE A 178 -16.84 3.99 -5.41
C PHE A 178 -17.64 2.88 -6.14
N PHE A 179 -18.57 2.20 -5.47
CA PHE A 179 -19.35 1.13 -6.12
C PHE A 179 -20.53 1.64 -6.97
N ASN A 180 -20.96 2.88 -6.79
CA ASN A 180 -22.19 3.38 -7.41
C ASN A 180 -21.98 4.52 -8.42
N HIS A 181 -20.76 5.04 -8.57
CA HIS A 181 -20.48 6.16 -9.50
C HIS A 181 -20.73 5.81 -10.97
N HIS A 182 -20.87 4.53 -11.31
CA HIS A 182 -21.26 4.10 -12.65
C HIS A 182 -22.76 4.28 -12.93
N PHE A 183 -23.59 4.31 -11.86
CA PHE A 183 -25.04 4.41 -11.95
C PHE A 183 -25.59 5.77 -11.47
N LEU A 184 -24.88 6.42 -10.55
CA LEU A 184 -25.23 7.74 -9.99
C LEU A 184 -24.19 8.81 -10.38
N PRO A 185 -24.56 10.11 -10.32
CA PRO A 185 -23.61 11.19 -10.47
C PRO A 185 -22.42 11.04 -9.50
N ASP A 186 -21.22 11.17 -10.04
CA ASP A 186 -19.99 11.00 -9.29
C ASP A 186 -19.79 12.13 -8.26
N ALA A 187 -19.94 11.80 -6.98
CA ALA A 187 -19.82 12.72 -5.87
C ALA A 187 -18.38 12.83 -5.33
N ARG A 188 -17.36 12.35 -6.05
CA ARG A 188 -15.96 12.31 -5.55
C ARG A 188 -15.46 13.65 -5.03
N TRP A 189 -15.81 14.74 -5.69
CA TRP A 189 -15.34 16.08 -5.30
C TRP A 189 -16.03 16.58 -4.03
N LEU A 190 -17.32 16.28 -3.86
CA LEU A 190 -18.06 16.59 -2.64
C LEU A 190 -17.50 15.79 -1.45
N ILE A 191 -17.23 14.50 -1.66
CA ILE A 191 -16.63 13.62 -0.65
C ILE A 191 -15.21 14.07 -0.32
N LEU A 192 -14.42 14.48 -1.32
CA LEU A 192 -13.08 15.00 -1.11
C LEU A 192 -13.10 16.27 -0.26
N VAL A 193 -14.01 17.20 -0.53
CA VAL A 193 -14.19 18.41 0.29
C VAL A 193 -14.62 18.04 1.71
N PHE A 194 -15.56 17.10 1.86
CA PHE A 194 -15.98 16.61 3.18
C PHE A 194 -14.82 16.02 3.98
N VAL A 195 -14.00 15.16 3.38
CA VAL A 195 -12.80 14.59 3.99
C VAL A 195 -11.78 15.69 4.32
N ALA A 196 -11.53 16.63 3.40
CA ALA A 196 -10.61 17.73 3.64
C ALA A 196 -11.05 18.57 4.84
N LEU A 197 -12.32 18.92 4.94
CA LEU A 197 -12.87 19.67 6.08
C LEU A 197 -12.75 18.88 7.39
N LEU A 198 -13.08 17.58 7.35
CA LEU A 198 -13.09 16.73 8.52
C LEU A 198 -11.69 16.57 9.14
N TRP A 199 -10.66 16.41 8.31
CA TRP A 199 -9.26 16.27 8.74
C TRP A 199 -8.43 17.56 8.68
N PHE A 200 -9.03 18.71 8.34
CA PHE A 200 -8.31 19.99 8.20
C PHE A 200 -7.50 20.36 9.44
N ARG A 201 -8.05 20.09 10.63
CA ARG A 201 -7.40 20.41 11.91
C ARG A 201 -6.55 19.26 12.45
N THR A 202 -6.54 18.11 11.79
CA THR A 202 -5.80 16.94 12.25
C THR A 202 -4.31 17.13 11.98
N THR A 203 -3.50 16.94 13.02
CA THR A 203 -2.05 17.09 12.95
C THR A 203 -1.40 15.75 13.22
N MET A 204 -0.56 15.30 12.29
CA MET A 204 0.25 14.10 12.45
C MET A 204 1.54 14.46 13.17
N VAL A 205 1.78 13.82 14.30
CA VAL A 205 3.01 13.89 15.09
C VAL A 205 3.78 12.60 14.87
N TYR A 206 5.05 12.71 14.54
CA TYR A 206 5.90 11.57 14.24
C TYR A 206 7.30 11.78 14.80
N ARG A 207 7.96 10.69 15.17
CA ARG A 207 9.29 10.73 15.77
C ARG A 207 10.34 10.23 14.78
N VAL A 208 11.31 11.09 14.46
CA VAL A 208 12.49 10.73 13.69
C VAL A 208 13.71 10.92 14.57
N HIS A 209 14.41 9.82 14.86
CA HIS A 209 15.62 9.80 15.66
C HIS A 209 15.52 10.53 17.03
N ARG A 210 15.99 11.78 17.12
CA ARG A 210 15.95 12.65 18.32
C ARG A 210 14.79 13.64 18.30
N GLY A 211 14.26 13.96 17.12
CA GLY A 211 13.22 14.98 16.90
C GLY A 211 11.82 14.39 16.97
N THR A 212 10.91 15.12 17.60
CA THR A 212 9.46 14.93 17.42
C THR A 212 8.98 16.01 16.46
N HIS A 213 8.52 15.59 15.30
CA HIS A 213 8.11 16.45 14.20
C HIS A 213 6.59 16.43 14.08
N ARG A 214 6.01 17.50 13.54
CA ARG A 214 4.56 17.65 13.37
C ARG A 214 4.26 18.20 11.98
N MET A 215 3.25 17.66 11.31
CA MET A 215 2.75 18.21 10.06
C MET A 215 1.22 18.08 9.98
N PRO A 216 0.50 19.00 9.32
CA PRO A 216 -0.92 18.81 9.04
C PRO A 216 -1.13 17.52 8.23
N LEU A 217 -2.14 16.72 8.57
CA LEU A 217 -2.35 15.42 7.93
C LEU A 217 -2.61 15.56 6.42
N LEU A 218 -3.34 16.60 6.01
CA LEU A 218 -3.61 16.88 4.60
C LEU A 218 -2.34 17.19 3.80
N VAL A 219 -1.32 17.80 4.43
CA VAL A 219 -0.03 18.03 3.78
C VAL A 219 0.68 16.71 3.54
N ALA A 220 0.65 15.79 4.51
CA ALA A 220 1.21 14.45 4.34
C ALA A 220 0.54 13.71 3.16
N PHE A 221 -0.80 13.74 3.09
CA PHE A 221 -1.53 13.13 1.98
C PHE A 221 -1.24 13.79 0.63
N ALA A 222 -1.15 15.12 0.58
CA ALA A 222 -0.79 15.85 -0.64
C ALA A 222 0.61 15.44 -1.13
N LEU A 223 1.61 15.38 -0.22
CA LEU A 223 2.97 14.96 -0.57
C LEU A 223 3.01 13.53 -1.14
N VAL A 224 2.25 12.60 -0.54
CA VAL A 224 2.14 11.23 -1.07
C VAL A 224 1.46 11.22 -2.45
N ALA A 225 0.38 11.98 -2.63
CA ALA A 225 -0.32 12.09 -3.89
C ALA A 225 0.56 12.68 -5.01
N PHE A 226 1.39 13.68 -4.71
CA PHE A 226 2.35 14.24 -5.67
C PHE A 226 3.49 13.26 -6.02
N ALA A 227 3.88 12.41 -5.08
CA ALA A 227 4.98 11.46 -5.27
C ALA A 227 4.59 10.24 -6.12
N VAL A 228 3.30 9.93 -6.27
CA VAL A 228 2.80 8.88 -7.17
C VAL A 228 2.55 9.51 -8.53
N PRO A 229 3.37 9.23 -9.56
CA PRO A 229 3.13 9.78 -10.88
C PRO A 229 1.82 9.24 -11.42
N ILE A 230 0.85 10.12 -11.67
CA ILE A 230 -0.36 9.77 -12.40
C ILE A 230 0.06 9.58 -13.86
N ARG A 231 0.33 8.34 -14.26
CA ARG A 231 0.38 8.00 -15.68
C ARG A 231 -1.06 7.88 -16.14
N SER A 232 -1.55 8.84 -16.92
CA SER A 232 -2.81 8.72 -17.62
C SER A 232 -2.78 7.47 -18.52
N PRO A 233 -3.85 6.66 -18.57
CA PRO A 233 -3.97 5.60 -19.56
C PRO A 233 -3.80 6.22 -20.93
N GLN A 234 -2.92 5.64 -21.76
CA GLN A 234 -2.87 6.01 -23.16
C GLN A 234 -4.23 5.68 -23.79
N SER A 235 -4.88 6.69 -24.36
CA SER A 235 -6.00 6.52 -25.27
C SER A 235 -5.64 5.43 -26.27
N GLY A 236 -6.40 4.33 -26.28
CA GLY A 236 -6.16 3.19 -27.14
C GLY A 236 -5.97 3.62 -28.59
N ALA A 237 -4.81 3.30 -29.15
CA ALA A 237 -4.68 3.23 -30.60
C ALA A 237 -5.71 2.19 -31.10
N PRO A 238 -6.46 2.48 -32.18
CA PRO A 238 -7.47 1.56 -32.68
C PRO A 238 -6.80 0.24 -33.06
N GLN A 239 -7.28 -0.86 -32.49
CA GLN A 239 -6.96 -2.21 -32.98
C GLN A 239 -7.40 -2.26 -34.45
N SER A 240 -6.43 -2.27 -35.36
CA SER A 240 -6.67 -2.47 -36.78
C SER A 240 -7.39 -3.80 -36.96
N ALA A 241 -8.64 -3.72 -37.43
CA ALA A 241 -9.45 -4.85 -37.84
C ALA A 241 -8.65 -5.77 -38.77
N SER A 242 -8.46 -7.03 -38.37
CA SER A 242 -8.04 -8.09 -39.28
C SER A 242 -9.18 -8.37 -40.26
N ARG A 243 -9.18 -7.63 -41.36
CA ARG A 243 -10.08 -7.82 -42.50
C ARG A 243 -9.32 -8.55 -43.61
N ASP A 244 -9.22 -9.88 -43.53
CA ASP A 244 -9.31 -10.76 -44.71
C ASP A 244 -9.39 -12.22 -44.24
N GLY A 245 -10.61 -12.70 -43.99
CA GLY A 245 -10.92 -14.10 -43.79
C GLY A 245 -11.84 -14.56 -44.92
N ARG A 246 -11.29 -14.67 -46.13
CA ARG A 246 -11.98 -15.25 -47.27
C ARG A 246 -12.31 -16.71 -46.99
N VAL A 247 -13.61 -16.99 -46.94
CA VAL A 247 -14.22 -18.32 -47.04
C VAL A 247 -14.21 -18.72 -48.52
N PRO A 248 -13.80 -19.94 -48.90
CA PRO A 248 -14.34 -20.63 -50.07
C PRO A 248 -15.65 -21.35 -49.74
#